data_AF-A0AAD9DJD2-F1
#
_entry.id   AF-A0AAD9DJD2-F1
#
_cell.length_a   1.000
_cell.length_b   1.000
_cell.length_c   1.000
_cell.angle_alpha   90.00
_cell.angle_beta   90.00
_cell.angle_gamma   90.00
#
_symmetry.space_group_name_H-M   'P 1'
#
loop_
_entity.id
_entity.type
_entity.pdbx_description
1 polymer ?
#
loop_
_entity_poly.entity_id
_entity_poly.type
_entity_poly.pdbx_seq_one_letter_code
_entity_poly.pdbx_strand_id
1 'polypeptide(L)'
;MTGVHRPSPSLFQLPGLRSLPFWTAPESASAQNRKHRVAFNDPLVTTAVEYVESNYESIRSEYFASVLGQGRETDLDSGKVLKPLEPDYDVSTKGGEHADDALHSGNWDWHSYVLNGSKNEKFKERCPKTAEVIDTLEKEGLLFGTPFGFSTMVTACRIHRALALLLLMQHSIQVITSFTSSPAVVSKPKTRILPSLHVATTTSSISTATGEADRAFQLGIQLEKAGLARAASAAFHEAATLYQCYLDHHATSTAAASATDEDNISAPNTNIFQHVTSLSPVDGGSSPSVLAVLAYACIRLAHLSHDAFGDSKAATRLYKLAASIDPLPSTISYHGIGTSIEGSCHRVNDEVSWRQEMEKAVDAYREASKLGGGGEVLFHLAVALERLDEVEESEKIMESLRRGESNLSSLVDSWGYVRWHTRRADPHRLSLHRGTRAMLEVALEAAQPLLQHDDGLVCEFGVASGRSARMTQEMLPLDTQIHGFDTFTGLPVAWGNEPAGSYSTGGAIPKMDGGNVFFHKGLFKDTVPAFLATQDKGRPLAYANIDCDLYGSTRDVLEAMHGRIIPGTVIVFDEYLCHPSWRTDEFRAWRECCKRFGWQYEYLAFSLSTKQAVVRVTS
;
A
#
# COMPACT_ATOMS: atom_id res chain seq x y z
N MET A 1 -16.07 -15.23 -23.59
CA MET A 1 -14.63 -15.41 -23.34
C MET A 1 -14.16 -14.20 -22.57
N THR A 2 -13.68 -14.49 -21.36
CA THR A 2 -13.05 -13.66 -20.31
C THR A 2 -12.86 -12.17 -20.63
N GLY A 3 -13.89 -11.36 -20.34
CA GLY A 3 -13.78 -9.92 -20.21
C GLY A 3 -13.21 -9.58 -18.83
N VAL A 4 -11.95 -9.14 -18.81
CA VAL A 4 -11.34 -8.52 -17.62
C VAL A 4 -11.79 -7.06 -17.63
N HIS A 5 -12.82 -6.76 -16.84
CA HIS A 5 -13.21 -5.39 -16.51
C HIS A 5 -12.07 -4.71 -15.77
N ARG A 6 -11.64 -3.53 -16.24
CA ARG A 6 -10.88 -2.59 -15.41
C ARG A 6 -11.88 -1.64 -14.73
N PRO A 7 -11.76 -1.38 -13.42
CA PRO A 7 -12.58 -0.38 -12.74
C PRO A 7 -12.29 1.04 -13.26
N SER A 8 -13.33 1.88 -13.28
CA SER A 8 -13.17 3.32 -13.46
C SER A 8 -12.34 3.91 -12.30
N PRO A 9 -11.41 4.83 -12.56
CA PRO A 9 -10.78 5.62 -11.51
C PRO A 9 -11.76 6.68 -11.00
N SER A 10 -12.24 6.50 -9.78
CA SER A 10 -12.88 7.57 -9.04
C SER A 10 -11.79 8.52 -8.57
N LEU A 11 -11.93 9.82 -8.85
CA LEU A 11 -11.24 10.83 -8.07
C LEU A 11 -11.89 10.78 -6.67
N PHE A 12 -11.34 9.91 -5.84
CA PHE A 12 -11.82 9.70 -4.50
C PHE A 12 -11.12 10.70 -3.60
N GLN A 13 -11.90 11.49 -2.86
CA GLN A 13 -11.39 12.37 -1.82
C GLN A 13 -10.99 11.50 -0.60
N LEU A 14 -9.88 10.78 -0.72
CA LEU A 14 -9.14 10.26 0.43
C LEU A 14 -7.93 11.18 0.60
N PRO A 15 -7.88 12.03 1.65
CA PRO A 15 -6.73 12.89 1.82
C PRO A 15 -5.45 12.03 1.85
N GLY A 16 -4.60 12.28 0.84
CA GLY A 16 -3.30 11.67 0.58
C GLY A 16 -3.23 10.18 0.23
N LEU A 17 -4.07 9.71 -0.68
CA LEU A 17 -3.72 8.60 -1.56
C LEU A 17 -3.21 9.15 -2.89
N ARG A 18 -1.88 9.22 -3.04
CA ARG A 18 -1.25 9.63 -4.30
C ARG A 18 -1.37 8.48 -5.31
N SER A 19 -2.29 8.60 -6.26
CA SER A 19 -2.19 7.83 -7.51
C SER A 19 -0.93 8.29 -8.26
N LEU A 20 0.04 7.41 -8.49
CA LEU A 20 1.14 7.63 -9.45
C LEU A 20 0.87 6.77 -10.71
N PRO A 21 1.19 7.29 -11.91
CA PRO A 21 2.58 7.28 -12.36
C PRO A 21 3.02 8.65 -12.85
N PHE A 22 3.83 9.35 -12.06
CA PHE A 22 4.63 10.46 -12.57
C PHE A 22 6.06 9.96 -12.75
N TRP A 23 6.52 9.93 -13.99
CA TRP A 23 7.92 9.73 -14.32
C TRP A 23 8.50 11.12 -14.59
N THR A 24 9.48 11.55 -13.81
CA THR A 24 10.19 12.81 -14.05
C THR A 24 11.58 12.51 -14.61
N ALA A 25 11.95 13.21 -15.69
CA ALA A 25 13.32 13.27 -16.20
C ALA A 25 13.68 14.75 -16.39
N PRO A 26 14.67 15.30 -15.66
CA PRO A 26 15.05 16.70 -15.82
C PRO A 26 15.71 16.94 -17.20
N GLU A 27 15.39 18.08 -17.83
CA GLU A 27 15.90 18.47 -19.15
C GLU A 27 17.43 18.62 -19.21
N SER A 28 18.10 18.80 -18.07
CA SER A 28 19.55 18.99 -17.97
C SER A 28 20.38 17.70 -18.04
N ALA A 29 19.75 16.52 -18.12
CA ALA A 29 20.47 15.25 -18.21
C ALA A 29 20.88 14.93 -19.66
N SER A 30 22.18 14.66 -19.87
CA SER A 30 22.70 14.17 -21.16
C SER A 30 21.99 12.86 -21.58
N ALA A 31 21.93 12.59 -22.88
CA ALA A 31 21.18 11.46 -23.44
C ALA A 31 21.57 10.07 -22.88
N GLN A 32 22.75 9.92 -22.27
CA GLN A 32 23.19 8.70 -21.59
C GLN A 32 22.72 8.58 -20.13
N ASN A 33 22.12 9.62 -19.55
CA ASN A 33 21.74 9.71 -18.13
C ASN A 33 20.24 9.94 -17.88
N ARG A 34 19.36 9.68 -18.87
CA ARG A 34 17.90 9.68 -18.66
C ARG A 34 17.48 8.47 -17.83
N LYS A 35 17.77 8.49 -16.53
CA LYS A 35 17.19 7.54 -15.57
C LYS A 35 15.77 7.98 -15.28
N HIS A 36 14.78 7.20 -15.73
CA HIS A 36 13.38 7.38 -15.35
C HIS A 36 13.27 7.21 -13.83
N ARG A 37 12.94 8.28 -13.09
CA ARG A 37 12.63 8.21 -11.67
C ARG A 37 11.13 8.03 -11.48
N VAL A 38 10.73 7.08 -10.65
CA VAL A 38 9.37 7.02 -10.09
C VAL A 38 9.24 8.18 -9.10
N ALA A 39 8.35 9.13 -9.35
CA ALA A 39 8.18 10.30 -8.50
C ALA A 39 7.38 9.98 -7.23
N PHE A 40 7.92 9.14 -6.36
CA PHE A 40 7.41 8.97 -5.00
C PHE A 40 7.94 10.11 -4.12
N ASN A 41 7.06 10.84 -3.44
CA ASN A 41 7.39 12.04 -2.64
C ASN A 41 8.03 13.22 -3.39
N ASP A 42 7.86 13.32 -4.72
CA ASP A 42 8.31 14.51 -5.46
C ASP A 42 7.44 15.73 -5.06
N PRO A 43 8.01 16.81 -4.51
CA PRO A 43 7.26 17.99 -4.09
C PRO A 43 6.48 18.64 -5.24
N LEU A 44 7.01 18.63 -6.46
CA LEU A 44 6.36 19.21 -7.63
C LEU A 44 5.11 18.42 -8.02
N VAL A 45 5.22 17.09 -8.04
CA VAL A 45 4.07 16.20 -8.28
C VAL A 45 3.03 16.31 -7.16
N THR A 46 3.48 16.50 -5.92
CA THR A 46 2.59 16.74 -4.77
C THR A 46 1.74 17.98 -5.00
N THR A 47 2.38 19.11 -5.30
CA THR A 47 1.72 20.39 -5.54
C THR A 47 0.77 20.30 -6.73
N ALA A 48 1.16 19.59 -7.79
CA ALA A 48 0.33 19.36 -8.97
C ALA A 48 -0.99 18.66 -8.61
N VAL A 49 -0.90 17.58 -7.83
CA VAL A 49 -2.07 16.79 -7.38
C VAL A 49 -2.95 17.63 -6.46
N GLU A 50 -2.36 18.31 -5.46
CA GLU A 50 -3.08 19.19 -4.54
C GLU A 50 -3.81 20.33 -5.29
N TYR A 51 -3.18 20.88 -6.34
CA TYR A 51 -3.79 21.91 -7.17
C TYR A 51 -4.99 21.40 -7.97
N VAL A 52 -4.89 20.22 -8.59
CA VAL A 52 -6.03 19.58 -9.28
C VAL A 52 -7.16 19.27 -8.30
N GLU A 53 -6.83 18.71 -7.13
CA GLU A 53 -7.81 18.37 -6.09
C GLU A 53 -8.54 19.62 -5.57
N SER A 54 -7.83 20.74 -5.39
CA SER A 54 -8.44 22.00 -4.95
C SER A 54 -9.49 22.55 -5.93
N ASN A 55 -9.45 22.13 -7.20
CA ASN A 55 -10.38 22.55 -8.25
C ASN A 55 -11.42 21.47 -8.61
N TYR A 56 -11.47 20.36 -7.86
CA TYR A 56 -12.31 19.19 -8.16
C TYR A 56 -13.79 19.52 -8.42
N GLU A 57 -14.44 20.27 -7.53
CA GLU A 57 -15.87 20.55 -7.64
C GLU A 57 -16.22 21.30 -8.92
N SER A 58 -15.33 22.21 -9.35
CA SER A 58 -15.50 22.97 -10.59
C SER A 58 -15.25 22.09 -11.81
N ILE A 59 -14.20 21.27 -11.81
CA ILE A 59 -13.89 20.31 -12.89
C ILE A 59 -15.03 19.32 -13.06
N ARG A 60 -15.56 18.78 -11.95
CA ARG A 60 -16.71 17.88 -11.93
C ARG A 60 -17.93 18.57 -12.52
N SER A 61 -18.28 19.76 -12.06
CA SER A 61 -19.48 20.47 -12.50
C SER A 61 -19.46 20.78 -14.00
N GLU A 62 -18.32 21.22 -14.54
CA GLU A 62 -18.17 21.49 -15.98
C GLU A 62 -18.33 20.24 -16.83
N TYR A 63 -17.72 19.14 -16.39
CA TYR A 63 -17.83 17.87 -17.11
C TYR A 63 -19.26 17.35 -17.15
N PHE A 64 -19.97 17.36 -16.01
CA PHE A 64 -21.36 16.92 -15.93
C PHE A 64 -22.29 17.78 -16.82
N ALA A 65 -22.03 19.09 -16.92
CA ALA A 65 -22.80 19.99 -17.77
C ALA A 65 -22.49 19.80 -19.27
N SER A 66 -21.22 19.62 -19.63
CA SER A 66 -20.74 19.69 -21.02
C SER A 66 -20.72 18.34 -21.74
N VAL A 67 -20.57 17.24 -21.01
CA VAL A 67 -20.45 15.87 -21.54
C VAL A 67 -21.70 15.04 -21.23
N LEU A 68 -22.33 15.22 -20.07
CA LEU A 68 -23.51 14.43 -19.65
C LEU A 68 -24.85 15.18 -19.78
N GLY A 69 -24.82 16.50 -19.98
CA GLY A 69 -26.01 17.33 -20.16
C GLY A 69 -26.90 17.47 -18.91
N GLN A 70 -26.42 17.12 -17.72
CA GLN A 70 -27.18 17.26 -16.47
C GLN A 70 -27.03 18.68 -15.89
N GLY A 71 -28.14 19.29 -15.48
CA GLY A 71 -28.17 20.64 -14.89
C GLY A 71 -28.63 21.78 -15.81
N ARG A 72 -29.22 21.46 -16.97
CA ARG A 72 -29.96 22.42 -17.80
C ARG A 72 -31.34 21.84 -18.10
N GLU A 73 -32.39 22.69 -18.07
CA GLU A 73 -33.76 22.29 -18.39
C GLU A 73 -33.78 21.54 -19.72
N THR A 74 -34.04 20.24 -19.65
CA THR A 74 -34.40 19.41 -20.80
C THR A 74 -35.90 19.56 -21.03
N ASP A 75 -36.35 20.77 -21.27
CA ASP A 75 -37.72 21.00 -21.74
C ASP A 75 -37.77 20.65 -23.23
N LEU A 76 -38.43 19.52 -23.53
CA LEU A 76 -38.57 18.95 -24.87
C LEU A 76 -39.28 19.92 -25.84
N ASP A 77 -40.05 20.88 -25.33
CA ASP A 77 -40.82 21.84 -26.14
C ASP A 77 -40.06 23.15 -26.43
N SER A 78 -38.91 23.38 -25.78
CA SER A 78 -38.15 24.63 -25.92
C SER A 78 -37.24 24.70 -27.16
N GLY A 79 -37.08 23.59 -27.89
CA GLY A 79 -36.27 23.52 -29.11
C GLY A 79 -34.76 23.76 -28.93
N LYS A 80 -34.26 23.91 -27.69
CA LYS A 80 -32.84 24.10 -27.38
C LYS A 80 -32.23 22.85 -26.77
N VAL A 81 -32.09 21.80 -27.58
CA VAL A 81 -31.27 20.63 -27.21
C VAL A 81 -29.81 20.94 -27.54
N LEU A 82 -29.00 21.30 -26.53
CA LEU A 82 -27.54 21.32 -26.69
C LEU A 82 -27.03 19.87 -26.61
N LYS A 83 -26.60 19.32 -27.75
CA LYS A 83 -26.01 17.97 -27.81
C LYS A 83 -24.75 17.86 -26.94
N PRO A 84 -24.51 16.69 -26.31
CA PRO A 84 -23.22 16.33 -25.72
C PRO A 84 -22.05 16.58 -26.68
N LEU A 85 -20.85 16.84 -26.15
CA LEU A 85 -19.63 16.88 -26.96
C LEU A 85 -19.49 15.58 -27.75
N GLU A 86 -19.16 15.67 -29.04
CA GLU A 86 -18.82 14.49 -29.84
C GLU A 86 -17.38 14.05 -29.53
N PRO A 87 -17.09 12.72 -29.58
CA PRO A 87 -15.75 12.21 -29.32
C PRO A 87 -14.74 12.78 -30.33
N ASP A 88 -13.52 13.10 -29.88
CA ASP A 88 -12.48 13.70 -30.72
C ASP A 88 -11.52 12.68 -31.36
N TYR A 89 -11.81 11.39 -31.22
CA TYR A 89 -11.00 10.28 -31.74
C TYR A 89 -11.80 9.40 -32.72
N ASP A 90 -11.28 9.23 -33.95
CA ASP A 90 -11.91 8.37 -34.97
C ASP A 90 -11.48 6.90 -34.77
N VAL A 91 -12.39 6.13 -34.17
CA VAL A 91 -12.23 4.71 -33.82
C VAL A 91 -12.09 3.79 -35.03
N SER A 92 -12.31 4.30 -36.26
CA SER A 92 -12.40 3.49 -37.48
C SER A 92 -11.11 3.39 -38.31
N THR A 93 -10.06 4.17 -37.99
CA THR A 93 -8.84 4.25 -38.81
C THR A 93 -7.62 3.55 -38.19
N LYS A 94 -7.31 2.37 -38.75
CA LYS A 94 -6.02 1.64 -38.83
C LYS A 94 -4.95 1.95 -37.76
N GLY A 95 -4.77 0.99 -36.85
CA GLY A 95 -3.57 0.84 -36.02
C GLY A 95 -3.73 1.22 -34.55
N GLY A 96 -4.91 1.70 -34.15
CA GLY A 96 -5.24 2.03 -32.77
C GLY A 96 -5.57 0.80 -31.90
N GLU A 97 -5.81 1.07 -30.62
CA GLU A 97 -6.06 0.16 -29.46
C GLU A 97 -7.24 -0.83 -29.60
N HIS A 98 -7.65 -1.16 -30.83
CA HIS A 98 -8.62 -2.18 -31.18
C HIS A 98 -8.05 -3.24 -32.16
N ALA A 99 -6.74 -3.22 -32.44
CA ALA A 99 -6.05 -4.33 -33.08
C ALA A 99 -5.98 -5.56 -32.16
N ASP A 100 -5.70 -6.75 -32.71
CA ASP A 100 -5.60 -8.01 -31.96
C ASP A 100 -4.55 -7.97 -30.81
N ASP A 101 -3.72 -6.93 -30.77
CA ASP A 101 -2.65 -6.67 -29.79
C ASP A 101 -3.00 -5.56 -28.76
N ALA A 102 -4.28 -5.16 -28.67
CA ALA A 102 -4.74 -4.04 -27.85
C ALA A 102 -4.49 -4.21 -26.33
N LEU A 103 -4.08 -3.12 -25.65
CA LEU A 103 -3.91 -3.07 -24.19
C LEU A 103 -5.23 -3.14 -23.39
N HIS A 104 -6.36 -2.76 -24.01
CA HIS A 104 -7.66 -2.58 -23.36
C HIS A 104 -8.82 -3.07 -24.24
N SER A 105 -9.93 -3.50 -23.62
CA SER A 105 -11.18 -3.88 -24.31
C SER A 105 -12.35 -3.00 -23.86
N GLY A 106 -13.13 -2.39 -24.79
CA GLY A 106 -14.32 -1.57 -24.51
C GLY A 106 -14.65 -0.54 -25.62
N ASN A 107 -15.85 0.05 -25.61
CA ASN A 107 -16.20 1.24 -26.41
C ASN A 107 -15.99 2.50 -25.56
N TRP A 108 -15.13 3.40 -26.03
CA TRP A 108 -14.67 4.58 -25.30
C TRP A 108 -14.99 5.85 -26.09
N ASP A 109 -15.62 6.83 -25.43
CA ASP A 109 -15.68 8.18 -25.98
C ASP A 109 -14.52 8.99 -25.40
N TRP A 110 -13.70 9.54 -26.29
CA TRP A 110 -12.53 10.33 -25.97
C TRP A 110 -12.88 11.81 -26.09
N HIS A 111 -12.52 12.60 -25.07
CA HIS A 111 -12.51 14.05 -25.17
C HIS A 111 -11.22 14.60 -24.58
N SER A 112 -10.38 15.18 -25.43
CA SER A 112 -9.03 15.59 -25.08
C SER A 112 -8.86 17.10 -25.13
N TYR A 113 -8.31 17.70 -24.07
CA TYR A 113 -8.00 19.14 -24.07
C TYR A 113 -6.72 19.44 -24.86
N VAL A 114 -5.72 18.56 -24.77
CA VAL A 114 -4.55 18.60 -25.65
C VAL A 114 -4.59 17.33 -26.47
N LEU A 115 -4.37 17.40 -27.77
CA LEU A 115 -4.29 16.24 -28.66
C LEU A 115 -3.06 16.44 -29.55
N ASN A 116 -2.12 15.51 -29.53
CA ASN A 116 -0.85 15.60 -30.29
C ASN A 116 -0.14 16.97 -30.11
N GLY A 117 -0.11 17.49 -28.88
CA GLY A 117 0.50 18.78 -28.56
C GLY A 117 -0.31 20.03 -28.96
N SER A 118 -1.51 19.88 -29.53
CA SER A 118 -2.40 21.00 -29.90
C SER A 118 -3.56 21.14 -28.92
N LYS A 119 -3.88 22.37 -28.50
CA LYS A 119 -5.00 22.65 -27.59
C LYS A 119 -6.34 22.62 -28.34
N ASN A 120 -7.32 21.95 -27.75
CA ASN A 120 -8.66 21.80 -28.28
C ASN A 120 -9.55 22.94 -27.77
N GLU A 121 -9.74 23.96 -28.62
CA GLU A 121 -10.55 25.14 -28.29
C GLU A 121 -12.02 24.80 -28.02
N LYS A 122 -12.58 23.76 -28.66
CA LYS A 122 -13.96 23.32 -28.39
C LYS A 122 -14.10 22.74 -26.99
N PHE A 123 -13.07 22.04 -26.50
CA PHE A 123 -13.04 21.58 -25.12
C PHE A 123 -12.90 22.76 -24.16
N LYS A 124 -12.05 23.75 -24.48
CA LYS A 124 -11.86 24.97 -23.68
C LYS A 124 -13.13 25.79 -23.53
N GLU A 125 -13.91 25.95 -24.60
CA GLU A 125 -15.18 26.67 -24.57
C GLU A 125 -16.21 26.00 -23.64
N ARG A 126 -16.15 24.67 -23.51
CA ARG A 126 -17.11 23.88 -22.74
C ARG A 126 -16.66 23.55 -21.31
N CYS A 127 -15.36 23.45 -21.08
CA CYS A 127 -14.75 23.14 -19.78
C CYS A 127 -13.62 24.16 -19.47
N PRO A 128 -13.96 25.47 -19.35
CA PRO A 128 -12.96 26.54 -19.25
C PRO A 128 -12.12 26.44 -17.98
N LYS A 129 -12.69 26.04 -16.84
CA LYS A 129 -11.96 25.88 -15.59
C LYS A 129 -11.03 24.67 -15.64
N THR A 130 -11.49 23.58 -16.24
CA THR A 130 -10.66 22.38 -16.47
C THR A 130 -9.46 22.72 -17.36
N ALA A 131 -9.68 23.48 -18.44
CA ALA A 131 -8.61 23.97 -19.31
C ALA A 131 -7.63 24.93 -18.57
N GLU A 132 -8.14 25.82 -17.72
CA GLU A 132 -7.30 26.73 -16.91
C GLU A 132 -6.38 25.98 -15.94
N VAL A 133 -6.90 24.94 -15.28
CA VAL A 133 -6.12 24.10 -14.36
C VAL A 133 -4.97 23.42 -15.11
N ILE A 134 -5.25 22.83 -16.28
CA ILE A 134 -4.24 22.17 -17.12
C ILE A 134 -3.21 23.17 -17.65
N ASP A 135 -3.66 24.34 -18.14
CA ASP A 135 -2.78 25.42 -18.63
C ASP A 135 -1.83 25.93 -17.52
N THR A 136 -2.26 25.89 -16.26
CA THR A 136 -1.45 26.30 -15.11
C THR A 136 -0.39 25.26 -14.77
N LEU A 137 -0.74 23.98 -14.74
CA LEU A 137 0.22 22.88 -14.56
C LEU A 137 1.29 22.87 -15.66
N GLU A 138 0.92 23.26 -16.89
CA GLU A 138 1.84 23.34 -18.02
C GLU A 138 2.90 24.42 -17.80
N LYS A 139 2.47 25.61 -17.34
CA LYS A 139 3.36 26.73 -17.02
C LYS A 139 4.34 26.41 -15.89
N GLU A 140 3.95 25.56 -14.96
CA GLU A 140 4.80 25.10 -13.86
C GLU A 140 5.82 24.02 -14.28
N GLY A 141 5.84 23.64 -15.57
CA GLY A 141 6.79 22.65 -16.10
C GLY A 141 6.49 21.22 -15.69
N LEU A 142 5.31 20.97 -15.13
CA LEU A 142 4.87 19.63 -14.71
C LEU A 142 4.45 18.75 -15.90
N LEU A 143 4.29 19.35 -17.08
CA LEU A 143 3.81 18.75 -18.32
C LEU A 143 4.93 18.73 -19.37
N PHE A 144 5.92 17.86 -19.19
CA PHE A 144 7.13 17.77 -20.02
C PHE A 144 6.81 17.31 -21.46
N GLY A 145 6.57 18.22 -22.41
CA GLY A 145 6.70 18.00 -23.86
C GLY A 145 6.24 16.65 -24.40
N THR A 146 5.17 16.07 -23.84
CA THR A 146 4.74 14.71 -24.15
C THR A 146 3.83 14.76 -25.38
N PRO A 147 4.05 13.88 -26.37
CA PRO A 147 3.29 13.91 -27.62
C PRO A 147 1.84 13.42 -27.47
N PHE A 148 1.42 12.96 -26.28
CA PHE A 148 0.10 12.41 -26.03
C PHE A 148 -0.69 13.28 -25.05
N GLY A 149 -1.97 13.44 -25.40
CA GLY A 149 -2.88 14.45 -24.90
C GLY A 149 -3.55 14.15 -23.56
N PHE A 150 -3.97 15.21 -22.86
CA PHE A 150 -4.91 15.11 -21.72
C PHE A 150 -6.25 14.63 -22.24
N SER A 151 -6.62 13.41 -21.92
CA SER A 151 -7.87 12.78 -22.36
C SER A 151 -8.77 12.49 -21.17
N THR A 152 -10.02 12.95 -21.28
CA THR A 152 -11.13 12.50 -20.44
C THR A 152 -11.81 11.31 -21.11
N MET A 153 -11.99 10.22 -20.35
CA MET A 153 -12.58 8.96 -20.84
C MET A 153 -14.07 8.88 -20.47
N VAL A 154 -14.88 8.31 -21.36
CA VAL A 154 -16.25 7.84 -21.05
C VAL A 154 -16.37 6.38 -21.47
N THR A 155 -16.99 5.54 -20.65
CA THR A 155 -17.39 4.18 -21.04
C THR A 155 -18.82 4.18 -21.57
N ALA A 156 -19.02 3.75 -22.81
CA ALA A 156 -20.35 3.55 -23.38
C ALA A 156 -20.94 2.20 -22.91
N CYS A 157 -21.59 2.19 -21.76
CA CYS A 157 -22.68 1.24 -21.48
C CYS A 157 -23.87 2.00 -20.89
N ARG A 158 -24.99 1.97 -21.61
CA ARG A 158 -26.29 2.48 -21.17
C ARG A 158 -26.69 1.79 -19.86
N ILE A 159 -26.39 2.42 -18.73
CA ILE A 159 -27.14 2.56 -17.48
C ILE A 159 -26.22 3.35 -16.54
N HIS A 160 -26.74 4.46 -16.02
CA HIS A 160 -26.08 5.59 -15.35
C HIS A 160 -24.73 5.37 -14.65
N ARG A 161 -23.73 6.22 -15.00
CA ARG A 161 -22.76 6.95 -14.14
C ARG A 161 -21.37 7.02 -14.81
N ALA A 162 -20.98 8.21 -15.27
CA ALA A 162 -19.66 8.49 -15.85
C ALA A 162 -18.89 9.47 -14.95
N LEU A 163 -17.58 9.28 -14.82
CA LEU A 163 -16.67 10.30 -14.27
C LEU A 163 -15.55 10.55 -15.27
N ALA A 164 -15.19 11.83 -15.40
CA ALA A 164 -14.02 12.31 -16.13
C ALA A 164 -12.74 11.82 -15.45
N LEU A 165 -11.80 11.31 -16.24
CA LEU A 165 -10.41 11.18 -15.82
C LEU A 165 -9.54 12.26 -16.41
N LEU A 166 -8.57 12.76 -15.65
CA LEU A 166 -7.40 13.41 -16.23
C LEU A 166 -6.25 12.40 -16.20
N LEU A 167 -5.99 11.71 -17.31
CA LEU A 167 -4.86 10.77 -17.43
C LEU A 167 -3.66 11.46 -18.10
N LEU A 168 -2.49 11.31 -17.49
CA LEU A 168 -1.17 11.67 -18.04
C LEU A 168 -0.52 10.40 -18.60
N MET A 169 -0.38 10.30 -19.92
CA MET A 169 0.25 9.15 -20.60
C MET A 169 1.61 9.56 -21.18
N GLN A 170 2.69 8.88 -20.77
CA GLN A 170 4.01 8.97 -21.41
C GLN A 170 4.38 7.59 -21.98
N HIS A 171 4.34 7.43 -23.31
CA HIS A 171 4.89 6.26 -23.99
C HIS A 171 6.30 6.56 -24.51
N SER A 172 7.31 5.93 -23.91
CA SER A 172 8.64 5.77 -24.52
C SER A 172 8.64 4.47 -25.34
N ILE A 173 8.52 4.57 -26.67
CA ILE A 173 8.77 3.46 -27.58
C ILE A 173 10.28 3.26 -27.66
N GLN A 174 10.82 2.18 -27.08
CA GLN A 174 12.08 1.61 -27.55
C GLN A 174 11.80 0.27 -28.23
N VAL A 175 12.02 0.30 -29.54
CA VAL A 175 12.07 -0.83 -30.46
C VAL A 175 13.14 -1.81 -29.96
N ILE A 176 12.72 -2.92 -29.35
CA ILE A 176 13.59 -4.10 -29.25
C ILE A 176 13.48 -4.83 -30.57
N THR A 177 14.60 -4.84 -31.29
CA THR A 177 14.79 -5.55 -32.54
C THR A 177 14.53 -7.05 -32.35
N SER A 178 13.71 -7.57 -33.26
CA SER A 178 13.26 -8.96 -33.38
C SER A 178 14.40 -9.98 -33.40
N PHE A 179 14.31 -11.00 -32.56
CA PHE A 179 14.91 -12.31 -32.81
C PHE A 179 13.82 -13.31 -33.26
N THR A 180 14.13 -13.96 -34.37
CA THR A 180 13.30 -14.91 -35.12
C THR A 180 13.20 -16.28 -34.44
N SER A 181 12.01 -16.91 -34.43
CA SER A 181 11.76 -18.24 -35.07
C SER A 181 10.38 -18.86 -34.74
N SER A 182 9.65 -19.13 -35.83
CA SER A 182 8.63 -20.16 -36.18
C SER A 182 7.69 -20.90 -35.19
N PRO A 183 6.51 -21.35 -35.68
CA PRO A 183 5.34 -21.70 -34.88
C PRO A 183 5.21 -23.21 -34.60
N ALA A 184 4.59 -23.56 -33.47
CA ALA A 184 4.08 -24.90 -33.21
C ALA A 184 2.63 -24.85 -32.73
N VAL A 185 1.75 -25.44 -33.55
CA VAL A 185 0.31 -25.64 -33.35
C VAL A 185 0.09 -26.82 -32.40
N VAL A 186 -0.61 -26.64 -31.28
CA VAL A 186 -1.30 -27.74 -30.58
C VAL A 186 -2.62 -27.25 -29.93
N SER A 187 -3.63 -28.12 -30.03
CA SER A 187 -5.08 -28.01 -29.91
C SER A 187 -5.69 -27.67 -28.54
N LYS A 188 -6.81 -26.92 -28.54
CA LYS A 188 -7.76 -26.76 -27.42
C LYS A 188 -8.69 -27.98 -27.28
N PRO A 189 -8.99 -28.48 -26.05
CA PRO A 189 -10.11 -29.39 -25.83
C PRO A 189 -11.40 -28.62 -25.46
N LYS A 190 -12.52 -29.24 -25.85
CA LYS A 190 -13.91 -28.74 -25.88
C LYS A 190 -14.51 -28.55 -24.47
N THR A 191 -15.11 -27.38 -24.21
CA THR A 191 -16.03 -27.16 -23.10
C THR A 191 -17.46 -27.57 -23.46
N ARG A 192 -18.08 -28.31 -22.54
CA ARG A 192 -19.43 -28.89 -22.62
C ARG A 192 -20.48 -27.83 -22.29
N ILE A 193 -21.46 -27.65 -23.17
CA ILE A 193 -22.59 -26.74 -23.03
C ILE A 193 -23.61 -27.34 -22.03
N LEU A 194 -24.11 -26.52 -21.11
CA LEU A 194 -25.35 -26.74 -20.35
C LEU A 194 -26.32 -25.57 -20.60
N PRO A 195 -27.64 -25.80 -20.55
CA PRO A 195 -28.63 -25.03 -21.31
C PRO A 195 -29.14 -23.77 -20.60
N SER A 196 -29.56 -22.83 -21.45
CA SER A 196 -30.18 -21.54 -21.15
C SER A 196 -31.36 -21.62 -20.18
N LEU A 197 -31.37 -20.75 -19.16
CA LEU A 197 -32.58 -20.38 -18.44
C LEU A 197 -33.04 -18.98 -18.87
N HIS A 198 -34.34 -18.86 -19.09
CA HIS A 198 -35.04 -17.70 -19.64
C HIS A 198 -34.92 -16.42 -18.78
N VAL A 199 -34.91 -15.31 -19.52
CA VAL A 199 -34.93 -13.92 -19.08
C VAL A 199 -36.16 -13.62 -18.21
N ALA A 200 -35.93 -13.06 -17.02
CA ALA A 200 -36.90 -12.26 -16.29
C ALA A 200 -36.37 -10.82 -16.19
N THR A 201 -37.22 -9.89 -16.61
CA THR A 201 -36.98 -8.45 -16.77
C THR A 201 -36.89 -7.70 -15.44
N THR A 202 -36.08 -6.62 -15.45
CA THR A 202 -36.10 -5.42 -14.58
C THR A 202 -35.78 -5.58 -13.08
N THR A 203 -34.48 -5.62 -12.71
CA THR A 203 -33.92 -5.25 -11.36
C THR A 203 -32.36 -5.19 -11.27
N SER A 204 -31.58 -5.17 -12.36
CA SER A 204 -30.19 -5.69 -12.30
C SER A 204 -29.01 -4.76 -11.97
N SER A 205 -29.15 -3.43 -11.86
CA SER A 205 -27.96 -2.54 -11.78
C SER A 205 -27.31 -2.42 -10.40
N ILE A 206 -28.06 -2.59 -9.31
CA ILE A 206 -27.53 -2.48 -7.94
C ILE A 206 -26.73 -3.74 -7.57
N SER A 207 -27.09 -4.91 -8.09
CA SER A 207 -26.39 -6.17 -7.77
C SER A 207 -24.99 -6.29 -8.37
N THR A 208 -24.68 -5.56 -9.45
CA THR A 208 -23.39 -5.63 -10.15
C THR A 208 -22.29 -4.83 -9.45
N ALA A 209 -22.55 -3.59 -9.02
CA ALA A 209 -21.56 -2.76 -8.32
C ALA A 209 -21.21 -3.33 -6.94
N THR A 210 -22.20 -3.87 -6.24
CA THR A 210 -22.04 -4.65 -5.01
C THR A 210 -21.13 -5.86 -5.23
N GLY A 211 -21.41 -6.67 -6.26
CA GLY A 211 -20.59 -7.83 -6.57
C GLY A 211 -19.16 -7.48 -7.02
N GLU A 212 -18.94 -6.32 -7.61
CA GLU A 212 -17.62 -5.80 -7.97
C GLU A 212 -16.82 -5.35 -6.76
N ALA A 213 -17.45 -4.60 -5.84
CA ALA A 213 -16.82 -4.15 -4.59
C ALA A 213 -16.31 -5.34 -3.76
N ASP A 214 -17.10 -6.41 -3.67
CA ASP A 214 -16.72 -7.63 -2.97
C ASP A 214 -15.56 -8.36 -3.67
N ARG A 215 -15.60 -8.50 -5.01
CA ARG A 215 -14.50 -9.12 -5.75
C ARG A 215 -13.18 -8.36 -5.56
N ALA A 216 -13.22 -7.03 -5.64
CA ALA A 216 -12.05 -6.20 -5.41
C ALA A 216 -11.52 -6.35 -3.97
N PHE A 217 -12.42 -6.41 -2.99
CA PHE A 217 -12.04 -6.60 -1.59
C PHE A 217 -11.36 -7.96 -1.35
N GLN A 218 -11.97 -9.05 -1.83
CA GLN A 218 -11.41 -10.40 -1.71
C GLN A 218 -10.08 -10.51 -2.45
N LEU A 219 -9.97 -9.87 -3.63
CA LEU A 219 -8.71 -9.77 -4.36
C LEU A 219 -7.64 -9.04 -3.54
N GLY A 220 -7.98 -7.93 -2.87
CA GLY A 220 -7.08 -7.23 -1.95
C GLY A 220 -6.54 -8.14 -0.85
N ILE A 221 -7.40 -8.92 -0.20
CA ILE A 221 -7.01 -9.89 0.84
C ILE A 221 -6.05 -10.94 0.29
N GLN A 222 -6.33 -11.48 -0.90
CA GLN A 222 -5.49 -12.49 -1.54
C GLN A 222 -4.12 -11.93 -1.92
N LEU A 223 -4.10 -10.73 -2.52
CA LEU A 223 -2.86 -10.07 -2.92
C LEU A 223 -2.00 -9.67 -1.72
N GLU A 224 -2.61 -9.22 -0.63
CA GLU A 224 -1.88 -8.89 0.59
C GLU A 224 -1.25 -10.13 1.22
N LYS A 225 -1.98 -11.25 1.29
CA LYS A 225 -1.44 -12.56 1.72
C LYS A 225 -0.32 -13.06 0.81
N ALA A 226 -0.38 -12.74 -0.49
CA ALA A 226 0.69 -13.02 -1.44
C ALA A 226 1.87 -12.04 -1.34
N GLY A 227 1.85 -11.11 -0.38
CA GLY A 227 2.89 -10.10 -0.17
C GLY A 227 2.93 -9.01 -1.24
N LEU A 228 1.91 -8.91 -2.10
CA LEU A 228 1.85 -7.95 -3.21
C LEU A 228 1.21 -6.64 -2.74
N ALA A 229 1.88 -5.94 -1.82
CA ALA A 229 1.34 -4.77 -1.12
C ALA A 229 0.77 -3.68 -2.06
N ARG A 230 1.46 -3.36 -3.17
CA ARG A 230 0.97 -2.39 -4.17
C ARG A 230 -0.32 -2.82 -4.84
N ALA A 231 -0.38 -4.06 -5.31
CA ALA A 231 -1.55 -4.60 -5.97
C ALA A 231 -2.72 -4.74 -4.98
N ALA A 232 -2.44 -5.16 -3.74
CA ALA A 232 -3.42 -5.22 -2.66
C ALA A 232 -3.99 -3.83 -2.34
N SER A 233 -3.13 -2.81 -2.23
CA SER A 233 -3.56 -1.43 -2.00
C SER A 233 -4.47 -0.94 -3.12
N ALA A 234 -4.16 -1.25 -4.39
CA ALA A 234 -5.01 -0.89 -5.52
C ALA A 234 -6.39 -1.55 -5.42
N ALA A 235 -6.43 -2.86 -5.11
CA ALA A 235 -7.67 -3.62 -4.97
C ALA A 235 -8.53 -3.17 -3.78
N PHE A 236 -7.92 -2.86 -2.62
CA PHE A 236 -8.66 -2.29 -1.49
C PHE A 236 -9.16 -0.88 -1.78
N HIS A 237 -8.41 -0.08 -2.52
CA HIS A 237 -8.85 1.24 -2.93
C HIS A 237 -10.04 1.17 -3.89
N GLU A 238 -10.00 0.26 -4.87
CA GLU A 238 -11.14 -0.07 -5.73
C GLU A 238 -12.35 -0.51 -4.90
N ALA A 239 -12.17 -1.42 -3.94
CA ALA A 239 -13.24 -1.89 -3.07
C ALA A 239 -13.87 -0.75 -2.27
N ALA A 240 -13.05 0.02 -1.54
CA ALA A 240 -13.50 1.17 -0.76
C ALA A 240 -14.25 2.18 -1.64
N THR A 241 -13.77 2.36 -2.87
CA THR A 241 -14.37 3.24 -3.85
C THR A 241 -15.79 2.82 -4.20
N LEU A 242 -15.95 1.56 -4.59
CA LEU A 242 -17.23 1.01 -4.99
C LEU A 242 -18.23 0.97 -3.82
N TYR A 243 -17.77 0.68 -2.61
CA TYR A 243 -18.61 0.72 -1.41
C TYR A 243 -19.15 2.13 -1.12
N GLN A 244 -18.33 3.17 -1.25
CA GLN A 244 -18.81 4.54 -1.05
C GLN A 244 -19.75 4.98 -2.17
N CYS A 245 -19.45 4.66 -3.44
CA CYS A 245 -20.37 4.94 -4.54
C CYS A 245 -21.75 4.29 -4.34
N TYR A 246 -21.79 3.11 -3.74
CA TYR A 246 -23.03 2.45 -3.33
C TYR A 246 -23.77 3.24 -2.25
N LEU A 247 -23.07 3.69 -1.21
CA LEU A 247 -23.65 4.50 -0.12
C LEU A 247 -24.22 5.82 -0.64
N ASP A 248 -23.47 6.53 -1.49
CA ASP A 248 -23.89 7.82 -2.06
C ASP A 248 -25.12 7.67 -2.98
N HIS A 249 -25.20 6.56 -3.74
CA HIS A 249 -26.39 6.24 -4.53
C HIS A 249 -27.61 6.00 -3.65
N HIS A 250 -27.45 5.24 -2.58
CA HIS A 250 -28.55 4.92 -1.69
C HIS A 250 -29.03 6.17 -0.95
N ALA A 251 -28.13 7.05 -0.51
CA ALA A 251 -28.48 8.32 0.14
C ALA A 251 -29.23 9.29 -0.80
N THR A 252 -28.83 9.37 -2.07
CA THR A 252 -29.50 10.20 -3.08
C THR A 252 -30.88 9.63 -3.47
N SER A 253 -31.02 8.31 -3.54
CA SER A 253 -32.29 7.64 -3.83
C SER A 253 -33.31 7.77 -2.70
N THR A 254 -32.90 7.73 -1.44
CA THR A 254 -33.82 7.97 -0.30
C THR A 254 -34.23 9.44 -0.19
N ALA A 255 -33.32 10.38 -0.46
CA ALA A 255 -33.66 11.81 -0.50
C ALA A 255 -34.63 12.17 -1.63
N ALA A 256 -34.52 11.51 -2.79
CA ALA A 256 -35.46 11.68 -3.91
C ALA A 256 -36.84 11.04 -3.63
N ALA A 257 -36.87 9.89 -2.95
CA ALA A 257 -38.11 9.21 -2.55
C ALA A 257 -38.86 9.97 -1.45
N SER A 258 -38.18 10.65 -0.52
CA SER A 258 -38.84 11.50 0.50
C SER A 258 -39.50 12.77 -0.07
N ALA A 259 -39.32 13.06 -1.36
CA ALA A 259 -39.97 14.18 -2.03
C ALA A 259 -41.26 13.80 -2.78
N THR A 260 -41.57 12.50 -2.91
CA THR A 260 -42.77 12.01 -3.59
C THR A 260 -43.31 10.76 -2.88
N ASP A 261 -44.48 10.91 -2.24
CA ASP A 261 -45.35 9.90 -1.62
C ASP A 261 -45.01 9.38 -0.20
N GLU A 262 -45.95 9.62 0.72
CA GLU A 262 -45.96 9.18 2.12
C GLU A 262 -46.34 7.70 2.32
N ASP A 263 -46.59 6.91 1.28
CA ASP A 263 -47.15 5.57 1.42
C ASP A 263 -46.31 4.48 0.73
N ASN A 264 -45.21 4.03 1.36
CA ASN A 264 -44.78 2.64 1.26
C ASN A 264 -43.76 2.23 2.34
N ILE A 265 -44.27 1.69 3.44
CA ILE A 265 -43.46 1.02 4.47
C ILE A 265 -43.19 -0.43 4.02
N SER A 266 -41.95 -0.87 4.22
CA SER A 266 -41.41 -2.25 4.20
C SER A 266 -40.72 -2.73 2.91
N ALA A 267 -39.44 -2.38 2.78
CA ALA A 267 -38.45 -3.26 2.16
C ALA A 267 -37.44 -3.69 3.26
N PRO A 268 -37.20 -4.99 3.46
CA PRO A 268 -36.33 -5.45 4.54
C PRO A 268 -34.88 -5.06 4.25
N ASN A 269 -34.20 -4.48 5.25
CA ASN A 269 -32.75 -4.26 5.30
C ASN A 269 -32.01 -5.59 5.17
N THR A 270 -31.95 -6.14 3.96
CA THR A 270 -31.30 -7.41 3.67
C THR A 270 -29.85 -7.10 3.34
N ASN A 271 -28.95 -7.59 4.17
CA ASN A 271 -27.53 -7.34 4.00
C ASN A 271 -26.94 -8.24 2.93
N ILE A 272 -26.55 -7.63 1.81
CA ILE A 272 -26.01 -8.28 0.62
C ILE A 272 -24.52 -8.67 0.74
N PHE A 273 -23.85 -8.39 1.86
CA PHE A 273 -22.40 -8.57 2.08
C PHE A 273 -22.04 -9.42 3.31
N GLN A 274 -22.99 -10.17 3.87
CA GLN A 274 -22.75 -10.99 5.07
C GLN A 274 -21.62 -12.01 4.89
N HIS A 275 -21.31 -12.44 3.66
CA HIS A 275 -20.27 -13.42 3.35
C HIS A 275 -18.85 -12.86 3.34
N VAL A 276 -18.66 -11.53 3.36
CA VAL A 276 -17.36 -10.88 3.11
C VAL A 276 -16.50 -10.75 4.36
N THR A 277 -17.12 -10.48 5.51
CA THR A 277 -16.41 -10.02 6.70
C THR A 277 -16.11 -11.12 7.72
N SER A 278 -16.72 -12.31 7.59
CA SER A 278 -16.68 -13.36 8.63
C SER A 278 -17.08 -12.88 10.04
N LEU A 279 -17.66 -11.68 10.16
CA LEU A 279 -18.13 -11.14 11.43
C LEU A 279 -19.41 -11.87 11.81
N SER A 280 -19.41 -12.48 13.00
CA SER A 280 -20.62 -13.10 13.57
C SER A 280 -21.75 -12.07 13.60
N PRO A 281 -22.99 -12.42 13.21
CA PRO A 281 -24.14 -11.68 13.70
C PRO A 281 -24.08 -11.79 15.22
N VAL A 282 -23.78 -10.69 15.92
CA VAL A 282 -23.98 -10.67 17.38
C VAL A 282 -25.48 -10.76 17.60
N ASP A 283 -25.88 -11.58 18.58
CA ASP A 283 -27.25 -12.00 18.87
C ASP A 283 -28.29 -10.91 18.62
N GLY A 284 -29.09 -11.09 17.56
CA GLY A 284 -30.21 -10.21 17.23
C GLY A 284 -29.99 -9.24 16.07
N GLY A 285 -29.77 -9.78 14.87
CA GLY A 285 -30.38 -9.20 13.67
C GLY A 285 -29.76 -7.93 13.07
N SER A 286 -28.48 -7.97 12.69
CA SER A 286 -27.99 -7.21 11.52
C SER A 286 -26.61 -7.70 11.11
N SER A 287 -26.51 -8.29 9.93
CA SER A 287 -25.24 -8.52 9.23
C SER A 287 -24.45 -7.19 9.08
N PRO A 288 -23.12 -7.22 8.84
CA PRO A 288 -22.27 -6.02 8.88
C PRO A 288 -22.61 -5.06 7.75
N SER A 289 -23.01 -3.84 8.09
CA SER A 289 -23.42 -2.83 7.10
C SER A 289 -22.30 -2.54 6.10
N VAL A 290 -22.66 -2.00 4.92
CA VAL A 290 -21.68 -1.55 3.91
C VAL A 290 -20.62 -0.62 4.51
N LEU A 291 -21.01 0.16 5.53
CA LEU A 291 -20.10 1.01 6.30
C LEU A 291 -19.03 0.20 7.07
N ALA A 292 -19.38 -0.94 7.65
CA ALA A 292 -18.41 -1.80 8.33
C ALA A 292 -17.39 -2.41 7.35
N VAL A 293 -17.84 -2.82 6.15
CA VAL A 293 -16.93 -3.35 5.12
C VAL A 293 -16.02 -2.25 4.57
N LEU A 294 -16.57 -1.06 4.35
CA LEU A 294 -15.80 0.12 3.96
C LEU A 294 -14.78 0.51 5.03
N ALA A 295 -15.18 0.56 6.30
CA ALA A 295 -14.27 0.82 7.42
C ALA A 295 -13.13 -0.19 7.46
N TYR A 296 -13.43 -1.48 7.26
CA TYR A 296 -12.39 -2.50 7.20
C TYR A 296 -11.46 -2.33 5.99
N ALA A 297 -11.98 -1.98 4.81
CA ALA A 297 -11.14 -1.67 3.66
C ALA A 297 -10.21 -0.49 3.95
N CYS A 298 -10.71 0.56 4.62
CA CYS A 298 -9.90 1.69 5.09
C CYS A 298 -8.83 1.27 6.11
N ILE A 299 -9.15 0.37 7.05
CA ILE A 299 -8.16 -0.20 7.99
C ILE A 299 -7.04 -0.92 7.25
N ARG A 300 -7.36 -1.73 6.23
CA ARG A 300 -6.34 -2.44 5.44
C ARG A 300 -5.48 -1.51 4.61
N LEU A 301 -6.09 -0.50 3.98
CA LEU A 301 -5.35 0.57 3.32
C LEU A 301 -4.42 1.29 4.30
N ALA A 302 -4.91 1.63 5.50
CA ALA A 302 -4.13 2.30 6.52
C ALA A 302 -2.92 1.47 6.96
N HIS A 303 -3.12 0.17 7.18
CA HIS A 303 -2.04 -0.75 7.51
C HIS A 303 -0.98 -0.81 6.40
N LEU A 304 -1.38 -0.97 5.13
CA LEU A 304 -0.46 -0.97 3.99
C LEU A 304 0.28 0.37 3.84
N SER A 305 -0.41 1.50 4.02
CA SER A 305 0.19 2.83 4.02
C SER A 305 1.25 2.98 5.11
N HIS A 306 0.94 2.57 6.33
CA HIS A 306 1.87 2.64 7.44
C HIS A 306 3.08 1.72 7.25
N ASP A 307 2.82 0.46 6.92
CA ASP A 307 3.82 -0.60 6.95
C ASP A 307 4.61 -0.71 5.65
N ALA A 308 3.91 -0.95 4.53
CA ALA A 308 4.52 -1.27 3.25
C ALA A 308 4.95 -0.04 2.44
N PHE A 309 4.34 1.12 2.69
CA PHE A 309 4.65 2.37 2.00
C PHE A 309 5.36 3.40 2.90
N GLY A 310 5.48 3.17 4.20
CA GLY A 310 6.15 4.09 5.14
C GLY A 310 5.44 5.44 5.29
N ASP A 311 4.16 5.55 4.90
CA ASP A 311 3.35 6.76 5.00
C ASP A 311 2.38 6.68 6.19
N SER A 312 2.93 6.90 7.38
CA SER A 312 2.14 6.91 8.61
C SER A 312 1.16 8.10 8.67
N LYS A 313 1.37 9.19 7.92
CA LYS A 313 0.39 10.30 7.86
C LYS A 313 -0.86 9.90 7.09
N ALA A 314 -0.70 9.21 5.96
CA ALA A 314 -1.83 8.62 5.23
C ALA A 314 -2.57 7.59 6.07
N ALA A 315 -1.83 6.72 6.76
CA ALA A 315 -2.42 5.75 7.67
C ALA A 315 -3.26 6.40 8.77
N THR A 316 -2.77 7.45 9.43
CA THR A 316 -3.53 8.18 10.46
C THR A 316 -4.87 8.70 9.93
N ARG A 317 -4.91 9.22 8.70
CA ARG A 317 -6.16 9.72 8.09
C ARG A 317 -7.12 8.60 7.76
N LEU A 318 -6.62 7.49 7.21
CA LEU A 318 -7.43 6.32 6.87
C LEU A 318 -7.99 5.63 8.12
N TYR A 319 -7.21 5.50 9.20
CA TYR A 319 -7.72 4.98 10.46
C TYR A 319 -8.74 5.91 11.12
N LYS A 320 -8.54 7.23 11.08
CA LYS A 320 -9.55 8.20 11.54
C LYS A 320 -10.85 8.09 10.75
N LEU A 321 -10.74 7.96 9.42
CA LEU A 321 -11.90 7.75 8.56
C LEU A 321 -12.62 6.45 8.94
N ALA A 322 -11.89 5.34 9.06
CA ALA A 322 -12.44 4.05 9.47
C ALA A 322 -13.17 4.16 10.81
N ALA A 323 -12.55 4.76 11.83
CA ALA A 323 -13.17 4.97 13.14
C ALA A 323 -14.46 5.82 13.07
N SER A 324 -14.53 6.78 12.14
CA SER A 324 -15.68 7.68 12.02
C SER A 324 -16.87 7.08 11.28
N ILE A 325 -16.63 6.16 10.34
CA ILE A 325 -17.68 5.56 9.51
C ILE A 325 -18.13 4.19 10.02
N ASP A 326 -17.30 3.52 10.81
CA ASP A 326 -17.63 2.20 11.37
C ASP A 326 -18.83 2.32 12.33
N PRO A 327 -19.94 1.60 12.08
CA PRO A 327 -21.08 1.60 13.01
C PRO A 327 -20.74 0.96 14.36
N LEU A 328 -19.70 0.14 14.42
CA LEU A 328 -19.20 -0.50 15.63
C LEU A 328 -17.67 -0.35 15.67
N PRO A 329 -17.16 0.86 15.99
CA PRO A 329 -15.73 1.17 15.90
C PRO A 329 -14.87 0.12 16.60
N SER A 330 -13.94 -0.46 15.85
CA SER A 330 -13.01 -1.46 16.39
C SER A 330 -11.84 -0.83 17.15
N THR A 331 -11.27 -1.61 18.08
CA THR A 331 -10.00 -1.30 18.77
C THR A 331 -8.86 -1.05 17.78
N ILE A 332 -8.88 -1.75 16.63
CA ILE A 332 -7.85 -1.70 15.58
C ILE A 332 -7.75 -0.29 14.98
N SER A 333 -8.88 0.37 14.71
CA SER A 333 -8.86 1.72 14.14
C SER A 333 -8.16 2.70 15.08
N TYR A 334 -8.56 2.74 16.35
CA TYR A 334 -7.99 3.66 17.33
C TYR A 334 -6.53 3.34 17.69
N HIS A 335 -6.18 2.06 17.83
CA HIS A 335 -4.78 1.63 18.02
C HIS A 335 -3.92 1.98 16.81
N GLY A 336 -4.45 1.82 15.60
CA GLY A 336 -3.82 2.23 14.35
C GLY A 336 -3.60 3.74 14.25
N ILE A 337 -4.54 4.56 14.75
CA ILE A 337 -4.36 6.02 14.87
C ILE A 337 -3.15 6.33 15.75
N GLY A 338 -3.10 5.75 16.97
CA GLY A 338 -2.01 6.02 17.92
C GLY A 338 -0.64 5.63 17.35
N THR A 339 -0.51 4.40 16.84
CA THR A 339 0.75 3.90 16.28
C THR A 339 1.18 4.68 15.03
N SER A 340 0.23 5.11 14.19
CA SER A 340 0.53 5.91 13.00
C SER A 340 0.93 7.35 13.32
N ILE A 341 0.33 7.96 14.34
CA ILE A 341 0.75 9.28 14.84
C ILE A 341 2.20 9.18 15.33
N GLU A 342 2.51 8.24 16.22
CA GLU A 342 3.88 8.04 16.74
C GLU A 342 4.89 7.70 15.64
N GLY A 343 4.49 6.89 14.65
CA GLY A 343 5.30 6.58 13.48
C GLY A 343 5.62 7.83 12.64
N SER A 344 4.76 8.85 12.67
CA SER A 344 4.96 10.11 11.94
C SER A 344 5.71 11.20 12.73
N CYS A 345 5.87 11.03 14.05
CA CYS A 345 6.46 12.03 14.94
C CYS A 345 7.94 12.37 14.63
N HIS A 346 8.69 11.49 13.96
CA HIS A 346 10.08 11.78 13.55
C HIS A 346 10.21 12.98 12.60
N ARG A 347 9.11 13.44 12.01
CA ARG A 347 9.06 14.60 11.12
C ARG A 347 8.81 15.93 11.85
N VAL A 348 8.59 15.88 13.17
CA VAL A 348 8.33 17.05 14.00
C VAL A 348 9.64 17.49 14.64
N ASN A 349 10.02 18.75 14.39
CA ASN A 349 11.35 19.28 14.75
C ASN A 349 11.39 20.05 16.07
N ASP A 350 10.23 20.27 16.70
CA ASP A 350 10.11 21.00 17.96
C ASP A 350 9.34 20.19 19.00
N GLU A 351 9.78 20.31 20.26
CA GLU A 351 9.26 19.57 21.40
C GLU A 351 7.77 19.84 21.67
N VAL A 352 7.32 21.08 21.45
CA VAL A 352 5.94 21.50 21.72
C VAL A 352 4.98 20.80 20.77
N SER A 353 5.26 20.85 19.46
CA SER A 353 4.45 20.17 18.46
C SER A 353 4.52 18.65 18.62
N TRP A 354 5.68 18.11 19.00
CA TRP A 354 5.83 16.69 19.26
C TRP A 354 4.95 16.24 20.42
N ARG A 355 4.95 16.98 21.54
CA ARG A 355 4.10 16.69 22.70
C ARG A 355 2.63 16.72 22.33
N GLN A 356 2.19 17.71 21.53
CA GLN A 356 0.80 17.79 21.05
C GLN A 356 0.39 16.59 20.19
N GLU A 357 1.27 16.09 19.32
CA GLU A 357 0.99 14.89 18.54
C GLU A 357 0.98 13.63 19.42
N MET A 358 1.90 13.50 20.37
CA MET A 358 1.93 12.40 21.33
C MET A 358 0.67 12.37 22.22
N GLU A 359 0.16 13.51 22.65
CA GLU A 359 -1.11 13.61 23.40
C GLU A 359 -2.28 13.07 22.56
N LYS A 360 -2.33 13.38 21.26
CA LYS A 360 -3.34 12.81 20.35
C LYS A 360 -3.20 11.29 20.20
N ALA A 361 -1.96 10.77 20.23
CA ALA A 361 -1.73 9.33 20.21
C ALA A 361 -2.23 8.66 21.51
N VAL A 362 -1.95 9.27 22.67
CA VAL A 362 -2.47 8.81 23.98
C VAL A 362 -4.00 8.81 24.00
N ASP A 363 -4.65 9.86 23.50
CA ASP A 363 -6.11 9.91 23.39
C ASP A 363 -6.64 8.76 22.53
N ALA A 364 -6.01 8.50 21.39
CA ALA A 364 -6.37 7.38 20.53
C ALA A 364 -6.22 6.02 21.25
N TYR A 365 -5.13 5.81 21.98
CA TYR A 365 -4.95 4.57 22.75
C TYR A 365 -5.95 4.43 23.90
N ARG A 366 -6.33 5.53 24.55
CA ARG A 366 -7.38 5.54 25.58
C ARG A 366 -8.73 5.14 24.98
N GLU A 367 -9.09 5.65 23.81
CA GLU A 367 -10.30 5.21 23.10
C GLU A 367 -10.23 3.73 22.71
N ALA A 368 -9.09 3.27 22.17
CA ALA A 368 -8.89 1.85 21.88
C ALA A 368 -9.05 0.97 23.14
N SER A 369 -8.52 1.41 24.28
CA SER A 369 -8.62 0.71 25.56
C SER A 369 -10.07 0.59 26.06
N LYS A 370 -10.87 1.68 25.95
CA LYS A 370 -12.30 1.67 26.31
C LYS A 370 -13.13 0.66 25.51
N LEU A 371 -12.73 0.39 24.27
CA LEU A 371 -13.39 -0.56 23.36
C LEU A 371 -12.96 -2.02 23.59
N GLY A 372 -12.28 -2.32 24.69
CA GLY A 372 -11.75 -3.66 24.99
C GLY A 372 -10.38 -3.91 24.37
N GLY A 373 -9.58 -2.86 24.20
CA GLY A 373 -8.21 -2.95 23.70
C GLY A 373 -7.38 -3.96 24.51
N GLY A 374 -6.71 -4.89 23.80
CA GLY A 374 -5.89 -5.92 24.43
C GLY A 374 -4.63 -5.38 25.10
N GLY A 375 -3.82 -6.27 25.69
CA GLY A 375 -2.62 -5.87 26.42
C GLY A 375 -1.57 -5.12 25.58
N GLU A 376 -1.56 -5.30 24.26
CA GLU A 376 -0.71 -4.52 23.34
C GLU A 376 -1.12 -3.03 23.26
N VAL A 377 -2.42 -2.74 23.28
CA VAL A 377 -2.93 -1.34 23.30
C VAL A 377 -2.49 -0.66 24.59
N LEU A 378 -2.65 -1.36 25.72
CA LEU A 378 -2.21 -0.87 27.02
C LEU A 378 -0.68 -0.69 27.07
N PHE A 379 0.07 -1.58 26.43
CA PHE A 379 1.52 -1.46 26.33
C PHE A 379 1.93 -0.19 25.56
N HIS A 380 1.38 0.04 24.37
CA HIS A 380 1.68 1.26 23.61
C HIS A 380 1.22 2.54 24.34
N LEU A 381 0.06 2.51 25.00
CA LEU A 381 -0.39 3.60 25.86
C LEU A 381 0.64 3.90 26.96
N ALA A 382 1.12 2.88 27.67
CA ALA A 382 2.08 3.06 28.74
C ALA A 382 3.44 3.59 28.24
N VAL A 383 3.91 3.11 27.09
CA VAL A 383 5.12 3.65 26.43
C VAL A 383 4.93 5.12 26.07
N ALA A 384 3.80 5.49 25.47
CA ALA A 384 3.51 6.88 25.10
C ALA A 384 3.40 7.80 26.32
N LEU A 385 2.74 7.36 27.40
CA LEU A 385 2.64 8.09 28.67
C LEU A 385 4.00 8.30 29.32
N GLU A 386 4.84 7.27 29.38
CA GLU A 386 6.19 7.39 29.94
C GLU A 386 7.02 8.42 29.17
N ARG A 387 6.91 8.44 27.84
CA ARG A 387 7.60 9.42 26.98
C ARG A 387 7.09 10.85 27.18
N LEU A 388 5.85 11.02 27.62
CA LEU A 388 5.25 12.32 27.97
C LEU A 388 5.53 12.75 29.41
N ASP A 389 6.37 12.01 30.16
CA ASP A 389 6.64 12.17 31.59
C ASP A 389 5.44 11.88 32.51
N GLU A 390 4.40 11.21 32.01
CA GLU A 390 3.23 10.76 32.78
C GLU A 390 3.49 9.40 33.46
N VAL A 391 4.55 9.36 34.27
CA VAL A 391 5.15 8.11 34.80
C VAL A 391 4.22 7.34 35.73
N GLU A 392 3.37 8.02 36.51
CA GLU A 392 2.51 7.34 37.49
C GLU A 392 1.45 6.45 36.82
N GLU A 393 0.80 6.95 35.77
CA GLU A 393 -0.18 6.18 35.00
C GLU A 393 0.52 5.07 34.22
N SER A 394 1.66 5.38 33.57
CA SER A 394 2.46 4.41 32.83
C SER A 394 2.88 3.22 33.69
N GLU A 395 3.48 3.46 34.86
CA GLU A 395 3.99 2.39 35.74
C GLU A 395 2.87 1.49 36.28
N LYS A 396 1.68 2.05 36.54
CA LYS A 396 0.49 1.24 36.92
C LYS A 396 0.12 0.26 35.80
N ILE A 397 0.13 0.72 34.55
CA ILE A 397 -0.18 -0.12 33.39
C ILE A 397 0.94 -1.15 33.18
N MET A 398 2.21 -0.73 33.21
CA MET A 398 3.37 -1.61 33.02
C MET A 398 3.42 -2.73 34.07
N GLU A 399 3.11 -2.42 35.34
CA GLU A 399 3.07 -3.44 36.40
C GLU A 399 1.93 -4.44 36.20
N SER A 400 0.78 -3.99 35.69
CA SER A 400 -0.33 -4.88 35.32
C SER A 400 0.09 -5.85 34.20
N LEU A 401 0.71 -5.33 33.14
CA LEU A 401 1.19 -6.13 32.01
C LEU A 401 2.29 -7.12 32.42
N ARG A 402 3.18 -6.71 33.32
CA ARG A 402 4.27 -7.55 33.86
C ARG A 402 3.75 -8.77 34.62
N ARG A 403 2.62 -8.63 35.30
CA ARG A 403 1.94 -9.72 36.04
C ARG A 403 1.03 -10.57 35.16
N GLY A 404 0.81 -10.17 33.91
CA GLY A 404 -0.03 -10.87 32.95
C GLY A 404 0.61 -12.15 32.39
N GLU A 405 0.05 -12.62 31.29
CA GLU A 405 0.58 -13.76 30.53
C GLU A 405 1.99 -13.47 29.97
N SER A 406 2.70 -14.53 29.58
CA SER A 406 4.10 -14.44 29.14
C SER A 406 4.31 -13.47 27.97
N ASN A 407 3.37 -13.44 27.03
CA ASN A 407 3.32 -12.50 25.89
C ASN A 407 3.24 -11.03 26.30
N LEU A 408 2.52 -10.69 27.38
CA LEU A 408 2.43 -9.32 27.86
C LEU A 408 3.69 -8.93 28.64
N SER A 409 4.22 -9.87 29.42
CA SER A 409 5.47 -9.64 30.15
C SER A 409 6.66 -9.39 29.21
N SER A 410 6.71 -10.04 28.04
CA SER A 410 7.75 -9.83 27.04
C SER A 410 7.71 -8.44 26.39
N LEU A 411 6.54 -7.81 26.31
CA LEU A 411 6.41 -6.42 25.84
C LEU A 411 7.09 -5.45 26.81
N VAL A 412 6.76 -5.53 28.11
CA VAL A 412 7.35 -4.69 29.16
C VAL A 412 8.87 -4.87 29.22
N ASP A 413 9.30 -6.12 29.08
CA ASP A 413 10.69 -6.50 29.09
C ASP A 413 11.48 -5.96 27.87
N SER A 414 10.86 -6.00 26.69
CA SER A 414 11.39 -5.42 25.45
C SER A 414 11.49 -3.90 25.56
N TRP A 415 10.48 -3.25 26.12
CA TRP A 415 10.54 -1.82 26.38
C TRP A 415 11.66 -1.44 27.34
N GLY A 416 11.84 -2.20 28.42
CA GLY A 416 12.98 -2.01 29.33
C GLY A 416 14.33 -2.05 28.60
N TYR A 417 14.48 -2.96 27.61
CA TYR A 417 15.66 -3.04 26.77
C TYR A 417 15.81 -1.83 25.85
N VAL A 418 14.77 -1.47 25.11
CA VAL A 418 14.76 -0.32 24.19
C VAL A 418 15.07 0.96 24.95
N ARG A 419 14.32 1.23 26.02
CA ARG A 419 14.48 2.39 26.91
C ARG A 419 15.92 2.52 27.41
N TRP A 420 16.54 1.43 27.83
CA TRP A 420 17.95 1.48 28.26
C TRP A 420 18.87 1.92 27.11
N HIS A 421 18.71 1.38 25.92
CA HIS A 421 19.57 1.70 24.77
C HIS A 421 19.28 3.08 24.18
N THR A 422 18.08 3.62 24.40
CA THR A 422 17.68 4.95 23.94
C THR A 422 17.71 6.03 25.02
N ARG A 423 18.13 5.73 26.27
CA ARG A 423 18.11 6.66 27.42
C ARG A 423 18.88 7.99 27.25
N ARG A 424 19.77 8.06 26.26
CA ARG A 424 20.55 9.26 25.92
C ARG A 424 20.05 9.95 24.64
N ALA A 425 19.12 9.33 23.95
CA ALA A 425 18.47 9.89 22.78
C ALA A 425 17.34 10.82 23.24
N ASP A 426 17.10 11.84 22.44
CA ASP A 426 16.00 12.76 22.67
C ASP A 426 14.65 12.08 22.36
N PRO A 427 13.66 12.08 23.28
CA PRO A 427 12.36 11.46 23.07
C PRO A 427 11.65 11.84 21.76
N HIS A 428 11.79 13.09 21.29
CA HIS A 428 11.15 13.54 20.04
C HIS A 428 11.88 13.06 18.78
N ARG A 429 13.12 12.58 18.91
CA ARG A 429 13.90 11.97 17.83
C ARG A 429 13.73 10.45 17.76
N LEU A 430 13.09 9.85 18.77
CA LEU A 430 12.78 8.42 18.80
C LEU A 430 11.45 8.15 18.10
N SER A 431 11.47 7.36 17.04
CA SER A 431 10.25 6.87 16.38
C SER A 431 10.19 5.36 16.52
N LEU A 432 9.41 4.93 17.51
CA LEU A 432 9.31 3.54 17.96
C LEU A 432 8.19 2.76 17.28
N HIS A 433 7.44 3.39 16.39
CA HIS A 433 6.28 2.81 15.73
C HIS A 433 6.35 3.02 14.21
N ARG A 434 7.57 2.92 13.64
CA ARG A 434 7.75 2.94 12.18
C ARG A 434 7.38 1.57 11.60
N GLY A 435 6.70 1.57 10.47
CA GLY A 435 6.41 0.36 9.70
C GLY A 435 7.65 -0.27 9.08
N THR A 436 7.52 -1.47 8.53
CA THR A 436 8.64 -2.26 8.01
C THR A 436 9.41 -1.51 6.94
N ARG A 437 8.73 -0.91 5.94
CA ARG A 437 9.43 -0.13 4.91
C ARG A 437 10.32 0.95 5.51
N ALA A 438 9.79 1.68 6.49
CA ALA A 438 10.47 2.79 7.11
C ALA A 438 11.68 2.34 7.95
N MET A 439 11.66 1.13 8.52
CA MET A 439 12.81 0.52 9.17
C MET A 439 13.88 0.10 8.15
N LEU A 440 13.46 -0.49 7.02
CA LEU A 440 14.34 -0.82 5.92
C LEU A 440 14.98 0.43 5.29
N GLU A 441 14.27 1.54 5.18
CA GLU A 441 14.80 2.83 4.73
C GLU A 441 15.98 3.29 5.59
N VAL A 442 15.85 3.28 6.93
CA VAL A 442 16.96 3.63 7.85
C VAL A 442 18.16 2.75 7.60
N ALA A 443 17.92 1.45 7.42
CA ALA A 443 18.99 0.48 7.24
C ALA A 443 19.72 0.68 5.90
N LEU A 444 18.98 0.82 4.80
CA LEU A 444 19.53 1.01 3.46
C LEU A 444 20.24 2.37 3.31
N GLU A 445 19.72 3.43 3.94
CA GLU A 445 20.40 4.72 4.01
C GLU A 445 21.74 4.61 4.74
N ALA A 446 21.77 3.92 5.88
CA ALA A 446 22.99 3.70 6.65
C ALA A 446 24.00 2.77 5.94
N ALA A 447 23.52 1.86 5.07
CA ALA A 447 24.35 0.94 4.29
C ALA A 447 24.92 1.57 3.01
N GLN A 448 24.45 2.75 2.60
CA GLN A 448 24.90 3.43 1.36
C GLN A 448 26.42 3.49 1.18
N PRO A 449 27.25 3.77 2.21
CA PRO A 449 28.69 3.81 2.04
C PRO A 449 29.27 2.49 1.49
N LEU A 450 28.83 1.34 2.02
CA LEU A 450 29.29 0.03 1.56
C LEU A 450 28.66 -0.39 0.22
N LEU A 451 27.42 0.04 -0.05
CA LEU A 451 26.76 -0.22 -1.33
C LEU A 451 27.44 0.53 -2.48
N GLN A 452 27.81 1.79 -2.28
CA GLN A 452 28.37 2.65 -3.32
C GLN A 452 29.87 2.44 -3.54
N HIS A 453 30.63 2.21 -2.46
CA HIS A 453 32.09 2.15 -2.54
C HIS A 453 32.61 0.73 -2.79
N ASP A 454 32.01 -0.28 -2.16
CA ASP A 454 32.57 -1.63 -2.11
C ASP A 454 31.72 -2.67 -2.85
N ASP A 455 30.69 -2.22 -3.59
CA ASP A 455 29.68 -3.08 -4.22
C ASP A 455 29.16 -4.13 -3.22
N GLY A 456 28.84 -3.71 -1.99
CA GLY A 456 28.54 -4.64 -0.92
C GLY A 456 27.25 -5.47 -1.16
N LEU A 457 27.23 -6.68 -0.60
CA LEU A 457 26.12 -7.61 -0.72
C LEU A 457 24.85 -7.08 -0.04
N VAL A 458 23.71 -7.30 -0.70
CA VAL A 458 22.36 -7.07 -0.17
C VAL A 458 21.69 -8.44 -0.02
N CYS A 459 21.39 -8.84 1.20
CA CYS A 459 20.83 -10.15 1.49
C CYS A 459 19.55 -10.07 2.33
N GLU A 460 18.64 -11.01 2.11
CA GLU A 460 17.48 -11.27 2.96
C GLU A 460 17.45 -12.76 3.31
N PHE A 461 17.26 -13.08 4.60
CA PHE A 461 17.24 -14.43 5.12
C PHE A 461 15.89 -14.68 5.78
N GLY A 462 15.04 -15.46 5.12
CA GLY A 462 13.59 -15.46 5.36
C GLY A 462 12.91 -14.49 4.41
N VAL A 463 12.31 -15.03 3.35
CA VAL A 463 11.72 -14.28 2.23
C VAL A 463 10.21 -14.50 2.19
N ALA A 464 9.76 -15.73 2.46
CA ALA A 464 8.39 -16.18 2.29
C ALA A 464 7.79 -15.73 0.94
N SER A 465 6.77 -14.86 0.97
CA SER A 465 6.10 -14.34 -0.23
C SER A 465 6.87 -13.21 -0.94
N GLY A 466 7.98 -12.73 -0.36
CA GLY A 466 8.84 -11.67 -0.89
C GLY A 466 8.34 -10.25 -0.60
N ARG A 467 7.56 -10.04 0.46
CA ARG A 467 7.00 -8.71 0.81
C ARG A 467 8.11 -7.70 1.08
N SER A 468 9.03 -8.00 1.99
CA SER A 468 10.19 -7.16 2.34
C SER A 468 11.22 -7.10 1.22
N ALA A 469 11.55 -8.23 0.55
CA ALA A 469 12.36 -8.22 -0.67
C ALA A 469 11.87 -7.21 -1.72
N ARG A 470 10.55 -7.11 -1.95
CA ARG A 470 9.97 -6.13 -2.89
C ARG A 470 10.18 -4.71 -2.40
N MET A 471 9.98 -4.44 -1.11
CA MET A 471 10.27 -3.11 -0.55
C MET A 471 11.74 -2.74 -0.77
N THR A 472 12.67 -3.65 -0.44
CA THR A 472 14.12 -3.47 -0.64
C THR A 472 14.47 -3.21 -2.10
N GLN A 473 13.89 -4.00 -3.01
CA GLN A 473 14.08 -3.81 -4.46
C GLN A 473 13.61 -2.44 -4.94
N GLU A 474 12.47 -1.95 -4.45
CA GLU A 474 11.92 -0.65 -4.83
C GLU A 474 12.75 0.54 -4.32
N MET A 475 13.53 0.35 -3.26
CA MET A 475 14.35 1.40 -2.63
C MET A 475 15.78 1.46 -3.18
N LEU A 476 16.22 0.41 -3.85
CA LEU A 476 17.57 0.30 -4.39
C LEU A 476 17.63 0.63 -5.88
N PRO A 477 18.81 1.01 -6.40
CA PRO A 477 19.06 1.10 -7.83
C PRO A 477 18.72 -0.21 -8.56
N LEU A 478 18.20 -0.11 -9.79
CA LEU A 478 17.72 -1.25 -10.58
C LEU A 478 18.79 -2.31 -10.90
N ASP A 479 20.06 -1.93 -10.86
CA ASP A 479 21.23 -2.77 -11.08
C ASP A 479 21.77 -3.42 -9.80
N THR A 480 21.24 -3.06 -8.63
CA THR A 480 21.66 -3.66 -7.35
C THR A 480 21.17 -5.09 -7.25
N GLN A 481 22.08 -6.03 -7.04
CA GLN A 481 21.74 -7.45 -6.87
C GLN A 481 21.24 -7.71 -5.45
N ILE A 482 20.09 -8.36 -5.33
CA ILE A 482 19.47 -8.73 -4.06
C ILE A 482 19.43 -10.25 -3.96
N HIS A 483 19.92 -10.80 -2.85
CA HIS A 483 19.97 -12.24 -2.64
C HIS A 483 19.02 -12.67 -1.51
N GLY A 484 17.93 -13.36 -1.87
CA GLY A 484 16.98 -13.91 -0.91
C GLY A 484 17.27 -15.38 -0.62
N PHE A 485 17.34 -15.76 0.65
CA PHE A 485 17.55 -17.14 1.09
C PHE A 485 16.29 -17.62 1.81
N ASP A 486 15.77 -18.78 1.43
CA ASP A 486 14.59 -19.36 2.08
C ASP A 486 14.45 -20.84 1.72
N THR A 487 13.78 -21.63 2.56
CA THR A 487 13.36 -22.99 2.20
C THR A 487 12.18 -22.97 1.22
N PHE A 488 11.34 -21.94 1.31
CA PHE A 488 9.99 -21.78 0.76
C PHE A 488 9.00 -22.86 1.25
N THR A 489 9.46 -23.77 2.10
CA THR A 489 8.67 -24.84 2.73
C THR A 489 8.33 -24.51 4.18
N GLY A 490 8.62 -23.29 4.62
CA GLY A 490 8.34 -22.82 5.97
C GLY A 490 9.42 -23.22 6.99
N LEU A 491 9.08 -23.04 8.27
CA LEU A 491 9.99 -23.33 9.38
C LEU A 491 10.49 -24.78 9.35
N PRO A 492 11.80 -25.02 9.53
CA PRO A 492 12.36 -26.38 9.55
C PRO A 492 11.98 -27.16 10.81
N VAL A 493 11.67 -26.47 11.90
CA VAL A 493 11.23 -27.00 13.20
C VAL A 493 10.16 -26.09 13.79
N ALA A 494 9.42 -26.57 14.78
CA ALA A 494 8.42 -25.74 15.46
C ALA A 494 9.06 -24.57 16.23
N TRP A 495 8.36 -23.44 16.30
CA TRP A 495 8.74 -22.23 17.01
C TRP A 495 7.62 -21.79 17.95
N GLY A 496 7.76 -22.11 19.24
CA GLY A 496 6.67 -21.89 20.20
C GLY A 496 5.40 -22.67 19.80
N ASN A 497 4.34 -21.95 19.48
CA ASN A 497 3.08 -22.53 19.01
C ASN A 497 3.01 -22.68 17.48
N GLU A 498 3.99 -22.14 16.75
CA GLU A 498 4.06 -22.27 15.29
C GLU A 498 4.64 -23.66 14.94
N PRO A 499 3.87 -24.53 14.26
CA PRO A 499 4.37 -25.84 13.86
C PRO A 499 5.46 -25.74 12.79
N ALA A 500 6.25 -26.81 12.64
CA ALA A 500 7.14 -26.95 11.49
C ALA A 500 6.34 -26.83 10.18
N GLY A 501 6.87 -26.10 9.21
CA GLY A 501 6.17 -25.75 7.97
C GLY A 501 5.30 -24.50 8.03
N SER A 502 5.15 -23.84 9.20
CA SER A 502 4.57 -22.48 9.26
C SER A 502 5.30 -21.53 8.31
N TYR A 503 4.57 -20.56 7.77
CA TYR A 503 5.03 -19.59 6.76
C TYR A 503 5.42 -20.18 5.40
N SER A 504 5.05 -21.45 5.12
CA SER A 504 5.31 -22.05 3.80
C SER A 504 4.54 -21.37 2.67
N THR A 505 5.22 -21.15 1.54
CA THR A 505 4.61 -20.79 0.25
C THR A 505 4.32 -22.02 -0.62
N GLY A 506 4.28 -23.22 -0.02
CA GLY A 506 4.19 -24.49 -0.76
C GLY A 506 5.42 -24.79 -1.62
N GLY A 507 6.58 -24.21 -1.27
CA GLY A 507 7.82 -24.32 -2.03
C GLY A 507 7.90 -23.38 -3.24
N ALA A 508 6.92 -22.49 -3.42
CA ALA A 508 6.88 -21.52 -4.52
C ALA A 508 7.80 -20.34 -4.24
N ILE A 509 8.73 -20.09 -5.17
CA ILE A 509 9.61 -18.93 -5.14
C ILE A 509 8.79 -17.71 -5.63
N PRO A 510 8.84 -16.56 -4.94
CA PRO A 510 8.08 -15.39 -5.35
C PRO A 510 8.59 -14.84 -6.69
N LYS A 511 7.65 -14.31 -7.48
CA LYS A 511 7.98 -13.61 -8.72
C LYS A 511 8.37 -12.17 -8.40
N MET A 512 9.53 -11.77 -8.91
CA MET A 512 10.08 -10.42 -8.76
C MET A 512 10.25 -9.80 -10.14
N ASP A 513 10.00 -8.50 -10.25
CA ASP A 513 10.22 -7.76 -11.49
C ASP A 513 11.71 -7.47 -11.68
N GLY A 514 12.14 -7.00 -12.85
CA GLY A 514 13.49 -6.42 -13.05
C GLY A 514 14.69 -7.38 -13.11
N GLY A 515 14.56 -8.63 -12.65
CA GLY A 515 15.60 -9.67 -12.82
C GLY A 515 16.87 -9.48 -11.98
N ASN A 516 16.88 -8.53 -11.03
CA ASN A 516 18.01 -8.25 -10.12
C ASN A 516 17.88 -8.92 -8.75
N VAL A 517 16.85 -9.75 -8.55
CA VAL A 517 16.62 -10.52 -7.31
C VAL A 517 16.86 -12.00 -7.57
N PHE A 518 17.74 -12.60 -6.78
CA PHE A 518 18.18 -13.98 -6.93
C PHE A 518 17.83 -14.77 -5.66
N PHE A 519 17.13 -15.89 -5.84
CA PHE A 519 16.69 -16.73 -4.73
C PHE A 519 17.52 -18.00 -4.59
N HIS A 520 17.90 -18.29 -3.34
CA HIS A 520 18.68 -19.46 -2.94
C HIS A 520 17.79 -20.37 -2.11
N LYS A 521 17.20 -21.38 -2.76
CA LYS A 521 16.26 -22.30 -2.13
C LYS A 521 16.98 -23.36 -1.31
N GLY A 522 16.74 -23.41 0.00
CA GLY A 522 17.27 -24.42 0.90
C GLY A 522 17.47 -23.92 2.33
N LEU A 523 18.10 -24.74 3.17
CA LEU A 523 18.46 -24.35 4.53
C LEU A 523 19.68 -23.42 4.50
N PHE A 524 19.69 -22.40 5.37
CA PHE A 524 20.76 -21.40 5.42
C PHE A 524 22.17 -22.00 5.56
N LYS A 525 22.32 -23.03 6.41
CA LYS A 525 23.59 -23.76 6.61
C LYS A 525 24.18 -24.34 5.31
N ASP A 526 23.34 -24.62 4.32
CA ASP A 526 23.74 -25.22 3.05
C ASP A 526 23.85 -24.13 1.96
N THR A 527 22.88 -23.23 1.89
CA THR A 527 22.78 -22.23 0.81
C THR A 527 23.71 -21.04 0.99
N VAL A 528 23.92 -20.55 2.21
CA VAL A 528 24.75 -19.36 2.45
C VAL A 528 26.22 -19.64 2.13
N PRO A 529 26.84 -20.73 2.62
CA PRO A 529 28.22 -21.06 2.24
C PRO A 529 28.39 -21.31 0.74
N ALA A 530 27.43 -22.00 0.10
CA ALA A 530 27.45 -22.25 -1.33
C ALA A 530 27.39 -20.96 -2.14
N PHE A 531 26.53 -20.02 -1.76
CA PHE A 531 26.48 -18.69 -2.36
C PHE A 531 27.80 -17.93 -2.18
N LEU A 532 28.32 -17.85 -0.96
CA LEU A 532 29.54 -17.11 -0.67
C LEU A 532 30.78 -17.64 -1.42
N ALA A 533 30.79 -18.93 -1.78
CA ALA A 533 31.84 -19.52 -2.62
C ALA A 533 31.82 -18.99 -4.07
N THR A 534 30.70 -18.44 -4.53
CA THR A 534 30.56 -17.81 -5.85
C THR A 534 30.91 -16.32 -5.85
N GLN A 535 31.06 -15.72 -4.67
CA GLN A 535 31.28 -14.28 -4.51
C GLN A 535 32.76 -13.98 -4.25
N ASP A 536 33.23 -12.83 -4.72
CA ASP A 536 34.59 -12.35 -4.44
C ASP A 536 34.86 -12.29 -2.94
N LYS A 537 35.99 -12.82 -2.47
CA LYS A 537 36.32 -12.95 -1.04
C LYS A 537 36.41 -11.64 -0.26
N GLY A 538 36.62 -10.52 -0.95
CA GLY A 538 36.69 -9.18 -0.33
C GLY A 538 35.36 -8.44 -0.28
N ARG A 539 34.33 -8.91 -1.01
CA ARG A 539 33.03 -8.25 -1.09
C ARG A 539 32.33 -8.25 0.29
N PRO A 540 32.08 -7.10 0.92
CA PRO A 540 31.49 -7.05 2.25
C PRO A 540 29.99 -7.30 2.20
N LEU A 541 29.38 -7.64 3.33
CA LEU A 541 27.94 -7.55 3.53
C LEU A 541 27.59 -6.10 3.83
N ALA A 542 26.93 -5.40 2.90
CA ALA A 542 26.49 -4.03 3.14
C ALA A 542 25.21 -4.01 3.98
N TYR A 543 24.23 -4.82 3.57
CA TYR A 543 22.91 -4.87 4.17
C TYR A 543 22.42 -6.32 4.29
N ALA A 544 21.83 -6.65 5.45
CA ALA A 544 21.07 -7.87 5.65
C ALA A 544 19.72 -7.60 6.33
N ASN A 545 18.66 -8.20 5.80
CA ASN A 545 17.41 -8.43 6.52
C ASN A 545 17.44 -9.85 7.12
N ILE A 546 17.41 -9.96 8.44
CA ILE A 546 17.37 -11.22 9.18
C ILE A 546 15.94 -11.40 9.67
N ASP A 547 15.22 -12.30 9.00
CA ASP A 547 13.82 -12.68 9.29
C ASP A 547 13.77 -14.21 9.42
N CYS A 548 14.60 -14.71 10.34
CA CYS A 548 14.89 -16.15 10.43
C CYS A 548 14.03 -16.85 11.48
N ASP A 549 13.36 -16.08 12.34
CA ASP A 549 12.59 -16.44 13.54
C ASP A 549 13.39 -17.16 14.62
N LEU A 550 14.09 -18.23 14.23
CA LEU A 550 14.75 -19.21 15.08
C LEU A 550 16.19 -18.83 15.40
N TYR A 551 16.59 -18.97 16.67
CA TYR A 551 18.00 -18.91 17.10
C TYR A 551 18.98 -19.65 16.18
N GLY A 552 18.66 -20.92 15.86
CA GLY A 552 19.57 -21.78 15.08
C GLY A 552 19.75 -21.28 13.66
N SER A 553 18.67 -20.83 13.03
CA SER A 553 18.68 -20.24 11.69
C SER A 553 19.50 -18.95 11.66
N THR A 554 19.26 -18.03 12.59
CA THR A 554 20.00 -16.77 12.69
C THR A 554 21.48 -17.00 12.95
N ARG A 555 21.82 -17.93 13.85
CA ARG A 555 23.23 -18.29 14.13
C ARG A 555 23.92 -18.82 12.87
N ASP A 556 23.28 -19.75 12.14
CA ASP A 556 23.88 -20.35 10.94
C ASP A 556 24.18 -19.28 9.88
N VAL A 557 23.29 -18.29 9.71
CA VAL A 557 23.51 -17.13 8.83
C VAL A 557 24.69 -16.28 9.31
N LEU A 558 24.68 -15.85 10.57
CA LEU A 558 25.72 -14.96 11.12
C LEU A 558 27.11 -15.62 11.13
N GLU A 559 27.19 -16.92 11.46
CA GLU A 559 28.45 -17.66 11.42
C GLU A 559 28.97 -17.85 9.99
N ALA A 560 28.10 -18.11 9.01
CA ALA A 560 28.52 -18.21 7.63
C ALA A 560 28.99 -16.84 7.07
N MET A 561 28.29 -15.77 7.42
CA MET A 561 28.59 -14.40 6.98
C MET A 561 29.71 -13.72 7.77
N HIS A 562 30.30 -14.36 8.79
CA HIS A 562 31.19 -13.65 9.72
C HIS A 562 32.37 -12.92 9.06
N GLY A 563 32.96 -13.51 8.01
CA GLY A 563 34.08 -12.92 7.26
C GLY A 563 33.66 -11.80 6.29
N ARG A 564 32.36 -11.52 6.18
CA ARG A 564 31.76 -10.47 5.34
C ARG A 564 31.23 -9.30 6.16
N ILE A 565 30.95 -9.53 7.44
CA ILE A 565 30.46 -8.51 8.37
C ILE A 565 31.65 -7.65 8.81
N ILE A 566 31.62 -6.38 8.42
CA ILE A 566 32.69 -5.41 8.65
C ILE A 566 32.12 -4.12 9.24
N PRO A 567 32.96 -3.18 9.72
CA PRO A 567 32.48 -1.85 10.11
C PRO A 567 31.70 -1.19 8.97
N GLY A 568 30.50 -0.70 9.28
CA GLY A 568 29.55 -0.16 8.31
C GLY A 568 28.48 -1.15 7.85
N THR A 569 28.63 -2.47 8.08
CA THR A 569 27.57 -3.45 7.80
C THR A 569 26.33 -3.11 8.60
N VAL A 570 25.18 -3.07 7.93
CA VAL A 570 23.88 -2.80 8.56
C VAL A 570 23.00 -4.04 8.52
N ILE A 571 22.38 -4.37 9.64
CA ILE A 571 21.54 -5.55 9.79
C ILE A 571 20.21 -5.12 10.39
N VAL A 572 19.11 -5.54 9.76
CA VAL A 572 17.76 -5.47 10.31
C VAL A 572 17.41 -6.84 10.85
N PHE A 573 16.84 -6.89 12.05
CA PHE A 573 16.27 -8.09 12.64
C PHE A 573 14.75 -7.94 12.71
N ASP A 574 14.00 -8.94 12.24
CA ASP A 574 12.54 -8.88 12.18
C ASP A 574 11.89 -9.14 13.55
N GLU A 575 12.31 -10.21 14.21
CA GLU A 575 11.75 -10.69 15.48
C GLU A 575 12.74 -10.46 16.64
N TYR A 576 13.18 -9.20 16.80
CA TYR A 576 14.19 -8.83 17.80
C TYR A 576 13.61 -8.44 19.16
N LEU A 577 12.35 -8.03 19.20
CA LEU A 577 11.67 -7.48 20.38
C LEU A 577 10.24 -8.01 20.46
N CYS A 578 9.56 -7.78 21.58
CA CYS A 578 8.13 -7.94 21.81
C CYS A 578 7.57 -9.38 21.72
N HIS A 579 8.25 -10.32 21.04
CA HIS A 579 7.90 -11.73 20.99
C HIS A 579 8.22 -12.43 22.33
N PRO A 580 7.40 -13.39 22.81
CA PRO A 580 7.65 -14.09 24.08
C PRO A 580 9.06 -14.70 24.22
N SER A 581 9.65 -15.13 23.11
CA SER A 581 10.98 -15.76 23.05
C SER A 581 12.07 -14.85 22.48
N TRP A 582 11.82 -13.54 22.35
CA TRP A 582 12.77 -12.59 21.72
C TRP A 582 14.19 -12.73 22.27
N ARG A 583 14.36 -12.94 23.58
CA ARG A 583 15.66 -13.12 24.24
C ARG A 583 16.41 -14.40 23.90
N THR A 584 15.72 -15.42 23.43
CA THR A 584 16.28 -16.75 23.18
C THR A 584 16.50 -17.02 21.70
N ASP A 585 15.93 -16.21 20.81
CA ASP A 585 15.96 -16.35 19.37
C ASP A 585 17.02 -15.46 18.70
N GLU A 586 16.62 -14.58 17.77
CA GLU A 586 17.53 -13.76 16.97
C GLU A 586 18.45 -12.89 17.84
N PHE A 587 17.89 -12.31 18.91
CA PHE A 587 18.64 -11.55 19.90
C PHE A 587 19.81 -12.36 20.47
N ARG A 588 19.54 -13.61 20.86
CA ARG A 588 20.55 -14.48 21.46
C ARG A 588 21.65 -14.81 20.46
N ALA A 589 21.26 -15.18 19.24
CA ALA A 589 22.19 -15.50 18.17
C ALA A 589 23.11 -14.31 17.88
N TRP A 590 22.55 -13.11 17.73
CA TRP A 590 23.32 -11.88 17.54
C TRP A 590 24.31 -11.64 18.68
N ARG A 591 23.84 -11.68 19.94
CA ARG A 591 24.69 -11.42 21.12
C ARG A 591 25.84 -12.43 21.25
N GLU A 592 25.59 -13.71 21.00
CA GLU A 592 26.61 -14.74 21.02
C GLU A 592 27.62 -14.57 19.88
N CYS A 593 27.17 -14.28 18.66
CA CYS A 593 28.05 -14.01 17.52
C CYS A 593 28.90 -12.74 17.73
N CYS A 594 28.33 -11.63 18.22
CA CYS A 594 29.12 -10.44 18.57
C CYS A 594 30.22 -10.75 19.58
N LYS A 595 29.91 -11.54 20.62
CA LYS A 595 30.91 -11.95 21.61
C LYS A 595 31.99 -12.85 21.00
N ARG A 596 31.60 -13.78 20.13
CA ARG A 596 32.51 -14.74 19.49
C ARG A 596 33.45 -14.09 18.48
N PHE A 597 32.93 -13.19 17.65
CA PHE A 597 33.67 -12.56 16.56
C PHE A 597 34.23 -11.17 16.92
N GLY A 598 33.92 -10.66 18.11
CA GLY A 598 34.43 -9.38 18.60
C GLY A 598 33.67 -8.15 18.09
N TRP A 599 32.57 -8.32 17.38
CA TRP A 599 31.80 -7.22 16.80
C TRP A 599 31.30 -6.25 17.86
N GLN A 600 31.60 -4.98 17.66
CA GLN A 600 30.88 -3.88 18.30
C GLN A 600 29.84 -3.33 17.35
N TYR A 601 28.77 -2.79 17.90
CA TYR A 601 27.65 -2.29 17.12
C TYR A 601 26.91 -1.18 17.87
N GLU A 602 26.11 -0.45 17.12
CA GLU A 602 25.14 0.51 17.64
C GLU A 602 23.75 0.23 17.08
N TYR A 603 22.72 0.65 17.81
CA TYR A 603 21.34 0.63 17.33
C TYR A 603 21.03 1.91 16.57
N LEU A 604 20.51 1.79 15.36
CA LEU A 604 20.06 2.90 14.54
C LEU A 604 18.56 3.18 14.73
N ALA A 605 17.76 2.13 14.89
CA ALA A 605 16.32 2.24 15.09
C ALA A 605 15.75 1.00 15.80
N PHE A 606 14.60 1.20 16.43
CA PHE A 606 13.74 0.15 16.96
C PHE A 606 12.31 0.42 16.51
N SER A 607 11.54 -0.64 16.29
CA SER A 607 10.09 -0.56 16.11
C SER A 607 9.42 -1.56 17.04
N LEU A 608 8.58 -1.07 17.95
CA LEU A 608 7.75 -1.88 18.81
C LEU A 608 6.56 -2.47 18.04
N SER A 609 6.08 -1.77 17.01
CA SER A 609 4.97 -2.23 16.15
C SER A 609 5.36 -3.39 15.25
N THR A 610 6.53 -3.31 14.62
CA THR A 610 7.03 -4.36 13.72
C THR A 610 8.00 -5.30 14.43
N LYS A 611 8.31 -5.04 15.71
CA LYS A 611 9.27 -5.79 16.54
C LYS A 611 10.74 -5.71 16.11
N GLN A 612 11.01 -4.85 15.14
CA GLN A 612 12.30 -4.79 14.47
C GLN A 612 13.36 -4.01 15.24
N ALA A 613 14.61 -4.35 15.00
CA ALA A 613 15.77 -3.53 15.37
C ALA A 613 16.73 -3.38 14.18
N VAL A 614 17.26 -2.18 14.00
CA VAL A 614 18.31 -1.90 13.01
C VAL A 614 19.62 -1.68 13.74
N VAL A 615 20.65 -2.44 13.39
CA VAL A 615 22.00 -2.31 13.95
C VAL A 615 23.02 -1.98 12.88
N ARG A 616 24.05 -1.23 13.27
CA ARG A 616 25.25 -1.00 12.45
C ARG A 616 26.48 -1.51 13.19
N VAL A 617 27.29 -2.30 12.51
CA VAL A 617 28.57 -2.78 13.03
C VAL A 617 29.60 -1.64 12.99
N THR A 618 30.34 -1.46 14.08
CA THR A 618 31.27 -0.33 14.27
C THR A 618 32.73 -0.75 14.42
N SER A 619 33.00 -1.99 14.83
CA SER A 619 34.35 -2.56 14.86
C SER A 619 34.35 -4.07 14.77
#